data_AF-A0A9X1YPW9-F1
#
_entry.id   AF-A0A9X1YPW9-F1
#
_cell.length_a   1.000
_cell.length_b   1.000
_cell.length_c   1.000
_cell.angle_alpha   90.00
_cell.angle_beta   90.00
_cell.angle_gamma   90.00
#
_symmetry.space_group_name_H-M   'P 1'
#
loop_
_entity.id
_entity.type
_entity.pdbx_description
1 polymer ?
#
loop_
_entity_poly.entity_id
_entity_poly.type
_entity_poly.pdbx_seq_one_letter_code
_entity_poly.pdbx_strand_id
1 'polypeptide(L)'
;MIELDISHAFGAIDYANAGGLTTYIDIGLNEALLEHFNFTLFNIVLNRLDDPVIDSLAQQAPDWVPPADDDSFLIVQKAEVHFEQVKGYESSLTVDIEGHRHSIDKAWGQPLETGDRIYDIGGRLSVGPGLTLNLAVICNATVSLRFAREDCVYVEDYPAFLTHMHELNSAMSTRQHSPAAPCSTLISATAT
;
A
#
# COMPACT_ATOMS: atom_id res chain seq x y z
N MET A 1 -14.47 9.65 4.97
CA MET A 1 -13.89 8.49 4.27
C MET A 1 -13.97 8.79 2.78
N ILE A 2 -12.88 8.59 2.07
CA ILE A 2 -12.78 8.75 0.62
C ILE A 2 -12.57 7.35 0.03
N GLU A 3 -13.23 7.07 -1.09
CA GLU A 3 -13.20 5.77 -1.75
C GLU A 3 -13.06 5.98 -3.26
N LEU A 4 -11.87 5.70 -3.78
CA LEU A 4 -11.54 5.93 -5.18
C LEU A 4 -11.61 4.60 -5.93
N ASP A 5 -12.35 4.60 -7.04
CA ASP A 5 -12.27 3.52 -8.02
C ASP A 5 -10.95 3.66 -8.79
N ILE A 6 -10.09 2.66 -8.64
CA ILE A 6 -8.78 2.57 -9.29
C ILE A 6 -8.72 1.43 -10.30
N SER A 7 -9.87 0.90 -10.73
CA SER A 7 -9.97 -0.23 -11.67
C SER A 7 -9.36 0.06 -13.05
N HIS A 8 -9.16 1.34 -13.35
CA HIS A 8 -8.60 1.84 -14.60
C HIS A 8 -7.28 2.60 -14.42
N ALA A 9 -6.83 2.82 -13.18
CA ALA A 9 -5.51 3.37 -12.88
C ALA A 9 -4.45 2.27 -13.07
N PHE A 10 -4.30 1.82 -14.31
CA PHE A 10 -3.40 0.75 -14.70
C PHE A 10 -1.96 1.22 -14.70
N GLY A 11 -1.11 0.42 -14.07
CA GLY A 11 0.33 0.67 -14.01
C GLY A 11 0.74 0.91 -12.57
N ALA A 12 1.51 -0.03 -12.03
CA ALA A 12 2.37 0.16 -10.86
C ALA A 12 1.81 1.07 -9.74
N ILE A 13 1.10 0.50 -8.77
CA ILE A 13 0.93 1.14 -7.47
C ILE A 13 2.27 1.07 -6.74
N ASP A 14 2.94 2.23 -6.64
CA ASP A 14 4.26 2.43 -6.02
C ASP A 14 5.36 1.44 -6.45
N TYR A 15 5.76 1.49 -7.72
CA TYR A 15 6.93 0.71 -8.17
C TYR A 15 8.27 1.42 -7.96
N ALA A 16 8.26 2.73 -7.70
CA ALA A 16 9.48 3.53 -7.72
C ALA A 16 9.42 4.67 -6.73
N ASN A 17 9.55 4.35 -5.43
CA ASN A 17 9.92 5.27 -4.34
C ASN A 17 9.77 6.73 -4.75
N ALA A 18 8.54 7.27 -4.75
CA ALA A 18 8.29 8.60 -5.32
C ALA A 18 9.25 9.61 -4.66
N GLY A 19 10.29 10.05 -5.38
CA GLY A 19 11.36 10.88 -4.82
C GLY A 19 12.04 10.35 -3.53
N GLY A 20 12.05 9.03 -3.28
CA GLY A 20 12.61 8.41 -2.07
C GLY A 20 11.61 8.07 -0.96
N LEU A 21 10.32 8.39 -1.11
CA LEU A 21 9.28 7.95 -0.19
C LEU A 21 9.06 6.45 -0.36
N THR A 22 9.18 5.69 0.73
CA THR A 22 8.97 4.23 0.70
C THR A 22 7.50 3.92 0.98
N THR A 23 6.80 3.27 0.05
CA THR A 23 5.52 2.64 0.38
C THR A 23 5.74 1.36 1.15
N TYR A 24 4.90 1.16 2.16
CA TYR A 24 4.86 -0.08 2.93
C TYR A 24 3.56 -0.83 2.66
N ILE A 25 3.65 -2.15 2.63
CA ILE A 25 2.55 -3.07 2.36
C ILE A 25 2.35 -3.94 3.61
N ASP A 26 1.14 -3.90 4.16
CA ASP A 26 0.68 -4.83 5.19
C ASP A 26 -0.30 -5.82 4.58
N ILE A 27 0.20 -7.03 4.34
CA ILE A 27 -0.51 -8.10 3.64
C ILE A 27 -0.07 -9.46 4.14
N GLY A 28 -1.03 -10.37 4.31
CA GLY A 28 -0.76 -11.78 4.59
C GLY A 28 -0.69 -12.60 3.31
N LEU A 29 0.51 -12.94 2.85
CA LEU A 29 0.71 -13.71 1.61
C LEU A 29 0.39 -15.20 1.80
N ASN A 30 -0.84 -15.61 1.51
CA ASN A 30 -1.26 -17.01 1.52
C ASN A 30 -2.53 -17.22 0.68
N GLU A 31 -2.84 -18.48 0.35
CA GLU A 31 -3.96 -18.83 -0.53
C GLU A 31 -5.33 -18.31 -0.05
N ALA A 32 -5.55 -18.16 1.26
CA ALA A 32 -6.81 -17.66 1.80
C ALA A 32 -7.06 -16.18 1.45
N LEU A 33 -6.03 -15.43 1.07
CA LEU A 33 -6.15 -14.06 0.58
C LEU A 33 -7.00 -13.98 -0.71
N LEU A 34 -7.12 -15.07 -1.47
CA LEU A 34 -7.97 -15.12 -2.67
C LEU A 34 -9.47 -14.95 -2.35
N GLU A 35 -9.91 -15.33 -1.14
CA GLU A 35 -11.32 -15.23 -0.74
C GLU A 35 -11.73 -13.80 -0.41
N HIS A 36 -10.80 -13.04 0.19
CA HIS A 36 -11.00 -11.65 0.60
C HIS A 36 -9.69 -10.90 0.35
N PHE A 37 -9.54 -10.36 -0.85
CA PHE A 37 -8.28 -9.77 -1.29
C PHE A 37 -8.24 -8.28 -0.92
N ASN A 38 -7.86 -8.03 0.33
CA ASN A 38 -7.66 -6.70 0.87
C ASN A 38 -6.32 -6.58 1.59
N PHE A 39 -5.70 -5.41 1.51
CA PHE A 39 -4.45 -5.12 2.20
C PHE A 39 -4.32 -3.63 2.48
N THR A 40 -3.38 -3.27 3.35
CA THR A 40 -3.11 -1.87 3.65
C THR A 40 -1.81 -1.42 3.00
N LEU A 41 -1.85 -0.26 2.39
CA LEU A 41 -0.69 0.48 1.91
C LEU A 41 -0.45 1.69 2.82
N PHE A 42 0.82 2.01 3.03
CA PHE A 42 1.24 3.21 3.76
C PHE A 42 2.14 4.05 2.88
N ASN A 43 2.02 5.38 2.97
CA ASN A 43 2.83 6.36 2.25
C ASN A 43 2.73 6.21 0.71
N ILE A 44 1.55 6.48 0.17
CA ILE A 44 1.26 6.47 -1.27
C ILE A 44 1.15 7.91 -1.77
N VAL A 45 1.76 8.25 -2.90
CA VAL A 45 1.54 9.55 -3.56
C VAL A 45 0.35 9.44 -4.51
N LEU A 46 -0.78 10.03 -4.14
CA LEU A 46 -2.07 9.83 -4.80
C LEU A 46 -2.19 10.61 -6.10
N ASN A 47 -1.74 11.87 -6.13
CA ASN A 47 -1.83 12.75 -7.30
C ASN A 47 -0.85 12.41 -8.43
N ARG A 48 -0.26 11.20 -8.37
CA ARG A 48 0.63 10.64 -9.39
C ARG A 48 0.15 9.28 -9.92
N LEU A 49 -1.02 8.81 -9.47
CA LEU A 49 -1.56 7.53 -9.93
C LEU A 49 -2.13 7.63 -11.35
N ASP A 50 -3.18 8.44 -11.56
CA ASP A 50 -3.76 8.70 -12.88
C ASP A 50 -4.80 9.84 -12.83
N ASP A 51 -5.11 10.47 -13.96
CA ASP A 51 -6.10 11.56 -14.08
C ASP A 51 -7.51 11.15 -13.59
N PRO A 52 -8.05 9.95 -13.91
CA PRO A 52 -9.35 9.52 -13.41
C PRO A 52 -9.43 9.42 -11.87
N VAL A 53 -8.30 9.14 -11.22
CA VAL A 53 -8.23 9.08 -9.75
C VAL A 53 -8.37 10.48 -9.15
N ILE A 54 -7.75 11.48 -9.78
CA ILE A 54 -7.85 12.88 -9.39
C ILE A 54 -9.25 13.44 -9.63
N ASP A 55 -9.86 13.11 -10.77
CA ASP A 55 -11.25 13.50 -11.06
C ASP A 55 -12.23 12.91 -10.04
N SER A 56 -12.05 11.64 -9.67
CA SER A 56 -12.87 10.98 -8.65
C SER A 56 -12.69 11.64 -7.28
N LEU A 57 -11.45 12.00 -6.92
CA LEU A 57 -11.17 12.74 -5.69
C LEU A 57 -11.86 14.11 -5.70
N ALA A 58 -11.83 14.83 -6.82
CA ALA A 58 -12.46 16.14 -6.97
C ALA A 58 -13.98 16.11 -6.79
N GLN A 59 -14.62 15.03 -7.23
CA GLN A 59 -16.06 14.85 -7.04
C GLN A 59 -16.42 14.58 -5.58
N GLN A 60 -15.58 13.85 -4.84
CA GLN A 60 -15.85 13.47 -3.46
C GLN A 60 -15.39 14.53 -2.44
N ALA A 61 -14.32 15.24 -2.73
CA ALA A 61 -13.68 16.20 -1.84
C ALA A 61 -13.11 17.41 -2.62
N PRO A 62 -13.97 18.24 -3.24
CA PRO A 62 -13.54 19.33 -4.12
C PRO A 62 -12.65 20.36 -3.41
N ASP A 63 -12.89 20.62 -2.12
CA ASP A 63 -12.09 21.57 -1.32
C ASP A 63 -10.73 21.02 -0.87
N TRP A 64 -10.35 19.83 -1.34
CA TRP A 64 -9.16 19.12 -0.88
C TRP A 64 -8.29 18.57 -2.00
N VAL A 65 -8.72 18.74 -3.26
CA VAL A 65 -7.88 18.42 -4.39
C VAL A 65 -6.73 19.43 -4.42
N PRO A 66 -5.47 18.96 -4.46
CA PRO A 66 -4.34 19.79 -4.78
C PRO A 66 -4.63 20.70 -5.97
N PRO A 67 -4.10 21.92 -6.01
CA PRO A 67 -3.90 22.59 -7.29
C PRO A 67 -3.23 21.62 -8.26
N ALA A 68 -3.67 21.60 -9.52
CA ALA A 68 -2.99 20.87 -10.57
C ALA A 68 -1.68 21.60 -10.93
N ASP A 69 -0.74 21.62 -10.00
CA ASP A 69 0.63 22.02 -10.21
C ASP A 69 1.54 20.79 -10.26
N ASP A 70 2.61 20.88 -11.04
CA ASP A 70 3.51 19.75 -11.28
C ASP A 70 4.43 19.44 -10.09
N ASP A 71 4.40 20.27 -9.05
CA ASP A 71 5.38 20.26 -7.96
C ASP A 71 4.80 19.85 -6.59
N SER A 72 3.47 19.75 -6.45
CA SER A 72 2.84 19.30 -5.20
C SER A 72 2.62 17.80 -5.12
N PHE A 73 2.42 17.34 -3.88
CA PHE A 73 2.22 15.92 -3.55
C PHE A 73 1.08 15.77 -2.55
N LEU A 74 0.10 14.95 -2.90
CA LEU A 74 -0.89 14.45 -1.94
C LEU A 74 -0.48 13.06 -1.49
N ILE A 75 0.03 12.96 -0.26
CA ILE A 75 0.52 11.72 0.32
C ILE A 75 -0.57 11.12 1.20
N VAL A 76 -1.00 9.91 0.88
CA VAL A 76 -1.88 9.09 1.72
C VAL A 76 -1.00 8.23 2.63
N GLN A 77 -0.97 8.55 3.92
CA GLN A 77 -0.16 7.85 4.93
C GLN A 77 -0.67 6.45 5.23
N LYS A 78 -1.98 6.21 5.03
CA LYS A 78 -2.62 4.90 5.18
C LYS A 78 -3.82 4.78 4.25
N ALA A 79 -3.85 3.73 3.44
CA ALA A 79 -4.99 3.38 2.60
C ALA A 79 -5.24 1.88 2.61
N GLU A 80 -6.50 1.49 2.52
CA GLU A 80 -6.90 0.12 2.28
C GLU A 80 -7.16 -0.08 0.79
N VAL A 81 -6.55 -1.10 0.21
CA VAL A 81 -6.82 -1.53 -1.16
C VAL A 81 -7.74 -2.72 -1.09
N HIS A 82 -8.84 -2.66 -1.84
CA HIS A 82 -9.85 -3.71 -1.90
C HIS A 82 -10.05 -4.14 -3.34
N PHE A 83 -9.84 -5.43 -3.59
CA PHE A 83 -10.17 -6.07 -4.85
C PHE A 83 -11.48 -6.83 -4.66
N GLU A 84 -12.49 -6.50 -5.48
CA GLU A 84 -13.80 -7.17 -5.40
C GLU A 84 -13.69 -8.67 -5.71
N GLN A 85 -12.86 -9.02 -6.68
CA GLN A 85 -12.58 -10.40 -7.05
C GLN A 85 -11.16 -10.53 -7.62
N VAL A 86 -10.42 -11.53 -7.17
CA VAL A 86 -9.08 -11.84 -7.69
C VAL A 86 -9.08 -13.24 -8.29
N LYS A 87 -8.52 -13.36 -9.49
CA LYS A 87 -8.33 -14.64 -10.19
C LYS A 87 -7.12 -15.39 -9.64
N GLY A 88 -6.06 -14.66 -9.33
CA GLY A 88 -4.80 -15.16 -8.81
C GLY A 88 -3.86 -14.00 -8.50
N TYR A 89 -2.75 -14.30 -7.84
CA TYR A 89 -1.70 -13.31 -7.62
C TYR A 89 -0.34 -13.99 -7.50
N GLU A 90 0.68 -13.24 -7.89
CA GLU A 90 2.08 -13.62 -7.75
C GLU A 90 2.78 -12.65 -6.81
N SER A 91 3.66 -13.16 -5.96
CA SER A 91 4.48 -12.36 -5.08
C SER A 91 5.94 -12.72 -5.25
N SER A 92 6.81 -11.72 -5.38
CA SER A 92 8.25 -11.85 -5.25
C SER A 92 8.72 -11.09 -4.02
N LEU A 93 9.13 -11.82 -2.98
CA LEU A 93 9.67 -11.27 -1.76
C LEU A 93 11.19 -11.30 -1.82
N THR A 94 11.83 -10.13 -1.78
CA THR A 94 13.28 -9.96 -1.91
C THR A 94 13.90 -9.47 -0.59
N VAL A 95 15.08 -9.98 -0.26
CA VAL A 95 15.95 -9.47 0.81
C VAL A 95 17.40 -9.36 0.32
N ASP A 96 18.11 -8.33 0.74
CA ASP A 96 19.55 -8.19 0.53
C ASP A 96 20.30 -8.58 1.81
N ILE A 97 21.12 -9.65 1.73
CA ILE A 97 21.94 -10.14 2.84
C ILE A 97 23.40 -10.09 2.39
N GLU A 98 24.23 -9.32 3.08
CA GLU A 98 25.67 -9.20 2.79
C GLU A 98 25.96 -8.86 1.31
N GLY A 99 25.14 -8.00 0.70
CA GLY A 99 25.28 -7.61 -0.70
C GLY A 99 24.78 -8.64 -1.73
N HIS A 100 24.19 -9.75 -1.28
CA HIS A 100 23.58 -10.76 -2.13
C HIS A 100 22.06 -10.69 -2.04
N ARG A 101 21.41 -10.60 -3.20
CA ARG A 101 19.96 -10.56 -3.32
C ARG A 101 19.38 -11.97 -3.28
N HIS A 102 18.45 -12.21 -2.37
CA HIS A 102 17.70 -13.45 -2.26
C HIS A 102 16.22 -13.16 -2.53
N SER A 103 15.56 -14.04 -3.30
CA SER A 103 14.14 -13.91 -3.63
C SER A 103 13.37 -15.19 -3.30
N ILE A 104 12.14 -15.02 -2.83
CA ILE A 104 11.15 -16.09 -2.67
C ILE A 104 9.95 -15.71 -3.54
N ASP A 105 9.70 -16.52 -4.55
CA ASP A 105 8.58 -16.33 -5.47
C ASP A 105 7.47 -17.33 -5.16
N LYS A 106 6.23 -16.84 -5.16
CA LYS A 106 5.02 -17.63 -4.91
C LYS A 106 3.90 -17.15 -5.83
N ALA A 107 3.06 -18.09 -6.22
CA ALA A 107 1.86 -17.84 -7.00
C ALA A 107 0.69 -18.61 -6.38
N TRP A 108 -0.48 -17.98 -6.38
CA TRP A 108 -1.73 -18.58 -5.90
C TRP A 108 -2.87 -18.28 -6.87
N GLY A 109 -3.86 -19.17 -6.91
CA GLY A 109 -5.03 -19.04 -7.77
C GLY A 109 -4.80 -19.57 -9.17
N GLN A 110 -5.49 -18.99 -10.15
CA GLN A 110 -5.47 -19.46 -11.53
C GLN A 110 -4.36 -18.79 -12.35
N PRO A 111 -3.82 -19.48 -13.39
CA PRO A 111 -2.82 -18.89 -14.29
C PRO A 111 -3.34 -17.68 -15.05
N LEU A 112 -2.42 -16.79 -15.42
CA LEU A 112 -2.68 -15.65 -16.31
C LEU A 112 -3.19 -16.11 -17.68
N GLU A 113 -4.26 -15.49 -18.16
CA GLU A 113 -4.81 -15.68 -19.50
C GLU A 113 -4.77 -14.38 -20.31
N THR A 114 -4.90 -14.51 -21.63
CA THR A 114 -4.94 -13.33 -22.51
C THR A 114 -6.18 -12.48 -22.20
N GLY A 115 -5.98 -11.19 -21.95
CA GLY A 115 -7.06 -10.24 -21.63
C GLY A 115 -7.25 -10.02 -20.14
N ASP A 116 -6.55 -10.75 -19.28
CA ASP A 116 -6.51 -10.45 -17.85
C ASP A 116 -5.79 -9.13 -17.58
N ARG A 117 -6.28 -8.40 -16.58
CA ARG A 117 -5.64 -7.19 -16.06
C ARG A 117 -4.72 -7.55 -14.89
N ILE A 118 -3.54 -6.93 -14.87
CA ILE A 118 -2.55 -7.10 -13.81
C ILE A 118 -2.36 -5.78 -13.10
N TYR A 119 -2.45 -5.81 -11.78
CA TYR A 119 -2.10 -4.71 -10.89
C TYR A 119 -0.77 -5.03 -10.24
N ASP A 120 0.26 -4.30 -10.66
CA ASP A 120 1.59 -4.38 -10.05
C ASP A 120 1.64 -3.45 -8.84
N ILE A 121 1.95 -3.99 -7.67
CA ILE A 121 2.10 -3.26 -6.41
C ILE A 121 3.50 -3.52 -5.86
N GLY A 122 4.30 -2.46 -5.75
CA GLY A 122 5.65 -2.50 -5.20
C GLY A 122 5.71 -1.87 -3.80
N GLY A 123 6.68 -2.29 -2.99
CA GLY A 123 6.93 -1.65 -1.70
C GLY A 123 7.73 -2.53 -0.76
N ARG A 124 7.73 -2.16 0.52
CA ARG A 124 8.36 -2.95 1.59
C ARG A 124 7.32 -3.54 2.52
N LEU A 125 7.56 -4.71 3.10
CA LEU A 125 6.63 -5.24 4.10
C LEU A 125 6.62 -4.35 5.36
N SER A 126 5.43 -4.00 5.85
CA SER A 126 5.25 -3.21 7.07
C SER A 126 5.80 -3.93 8.31
N VAL A 127 5.65 -5.26 8.36
CA VAL A 127 6.14 -6.13 9.45
C VAL A 127 7.61 -6.50 9.32
N GLY A 128 8.23 -6.23 8.17
CA GLY A 128 9.64 -6.49 7.92
C GLY A 128 10.22 -5.58 6.83
N PRO A 129 10.51 -4.30 7.12
CA PRO A 129 11.04 -3.32 6.16
C PRO A 129 12.37 -3.68 5.49
N GLY A 130 13.06 -4.73 5.94
CA GLY A 130 14.19 -5.28 5.19
C GLY A 130 13.77 -6.08 3.96
N LEU A 131 12.47 -6.38 3.83
CA LEU A 131 11.89 -7.20 2.76
C LEU A 131 11.16 -6.30 1.77
N THR A 132 11.57 -6.37 0.51
CA THR A 132 10.88 -5.74 -0.61
C THR A 132 9.88 -6.74 -1.19
N LEU A 133 8.65 -6.30 -1.40
CA LEU A 133 7.59 -7.09 -2.01
C LEU A 133 7.23 -6.47 -3.36
N ASN A 134 7.22 -7.31 -4.40
CA ASN A 134 6.50 -7.03 -5.65
C ASN A 134 5.32 -7.99 -5.72
N LEU A 135 4.12 -7.44 -5.88
CA LEU A 135 2.87 -8.18 -5.93
C LEU A 135 2.21 -7.91 -7.28
N ALA A 136 1.96 -8.95 -8.05
CA ALA A 136 1.19 -8.88 -9.29
C ALA A 136 -0.17 -9.52 -9.06
N VAL A 137 -1.23 -8.73 -9.03
CA VAL A 137 -2.61 -9.20 -8.76
C VAL A 137 -3.40 -9.27 -10.06
N ILE A 138 -3.98 -10.43 -10.34
CA ILE A 138 -4.78 -10.68 -11.55
C ILE A 138 -6.26 -10.43 -11.21
N CYS A 139 -6.84 -9.36 -11.75
CA CYS A 139 -8.18 -8.92 -11.39
C CYS A 139 -8.92 -8.28 -12.57
N ASN A 140 -10.08 -8.80 -12.96
CA ASN A 140 -10.94 -8.20 -13.98
C ASN A 140 -12.17 -7.46 -13.40
N ALA A 141 -12.22 -7.33 -12.07
CA ALA A 141 -13.31 -6.72 -11.32
C ALA A 141 -12.92 -5.33 -10.79
N THR A 142 -13.81 -4.74 -9.97
CA THR A 142 -13.58 -3.44 -9.36
C THR A 142 -12.42 -3.49 -8.37
N VAL A 143 -11.56 -2.47 -8.42
CA VAL A 143 -10.51 -2.24 -7.43
C VAL A 143 -10.71 -0.86 -6.82
N SER A 144 -10.72 -0.78 -5.49
CA SER A 144 -10.92 0.48 -4.79
C SER A 144 -9.79 0.77 -3.80
N LEU A 145 -9.50 2.06 -3.65
CA LEU A 145 -8.58 2.61 -2.68
C LEU A 145 -9.36 3.44 -1.67
N ARG A 146 -9.31 3.07 -0.39
CA ARG A 146 -10.09 3.69 0.69
C ARG A 146 -9.18 4.30 1.73
N PHE A 147 -9.44 5.54 2.12
CA PHE A 147 -8.63 6.21 3.13
C PHE A 147 -9.39 7.36 3.80
N ALA A 148 -8.92 7.73 4.99
CA ALA A 148 -9.47 8.84 5.74
C ALA A 148 -8.76 10.15 5.35
N ARG A 149 -9.45 11.29 5.44
CA ARG A 149 -8.87 12.59 5.04
C ARG A 149 -7.73 12.98 5.99
N GLU A 150 -7.89 12.63 7.25
CA GLU A 150 -6.92 12.79 8.33
C GLU A 150 -5.66 11.93 8.14
N ASP A 151 -5.72 10.88 7.30
CA ASP A 151 -4.57 10.05 6.96
C ASP A 151 -3.81 10.59 5.74
N CYS A 152 -4.00 11.84 5.34
CA CYS A 152 -3.24 12.41 4.23
C CYS A 152 -2.63 13.76 4.54
N VAL A 153 -1.52 14.00 3.84
CA VAL A 153 -0.71 15.20 3.96
C VAL A 153 -0.55 15.79 2.57
N TYR A 154 -0.83 17.08 2.47
CA TYR A 154 -0.54 17.86 1.29
C TYR A 154 0.84 18.50 1.45
N VAL A 155 1.66 18.41 0.42
CA VAL A 155 2.99 18.99 0.38
C VAL A 155 3.10 19.87 -0.86
N GLU A 156 3.42 21.13 -0.65
CA GLU A 156 3.32 22.19 -1.66
C GLU A 156 4.41 22.14 -2.73
N ASP A 157 5.60 21.62 -2.39
CA ASP A 157 6.73 21.58 -3.30
C ASP A 157 7.70 20.42 -3.01
N TYR A 158 8.64 20.20 -3.94
CA TYR A 158 9.63 19.13 -3.82
C TYR A 158 10.60 19.27 -2.62
N PRO A 159 11.14 20.47 -2.28
CA PRO A 159 11.92 20.64 -1.05
C PRO A 159 11.18 20.26 0.25
N ALA A 160 9.92 20.67 0.38
CA ALA A 160 9.06 20.28 1.50
C ALA A 160 8.79 18.77 1.48
N PHE A 161 8.64 18.18 0.29
CA PHE A 161 8.46 16.75 0.10
C PHE A 161 9.66 15.95 0.63
N LEU A 162 10.88 16.37 0.31
CA LEU A 162 12.09 15.71 0.82
C LEU A 162 12.15 15.72 2.36
N THR A 163 11.74 16.83 2.98
CA THR A 163 11.69 16.94 4.45
C THR A 163 10.65 15.97 5.03
N HIS A 164 9.42 15.99 4.51
CA HIS A 164 8.34 15.10 4.95
C HIS A 164 8.66 13.62 4.71
N MET A 165 9.28 13.29 3.58
CA MET A 165 9.66 11.94 3.22
C MET A 165 10.58 11.30 4.26
N HIS A 166 11.55 12.04 4.79
CA HIS A 166 12.42 11.55 5.87
C HIS A 166 11.62 11.23 7.15
N GLU A 167 10.67 12.08 7.52
CA GLU A 167 9.81 11.87 8.69
C GLU A 167 8.90 10.64 8.51
N LEU A 168 8.25 10.52 7.36
CA LEU A 168 7.33 9.42 7.03
C LEU A 168 8.05 8.06 6.98
N ASN A 169 9.22 8.00 6.35
CA ASN A 169 10.05 6.80 6.31
C ASN A 169 10.53 6.41 7.73
N SER A 170 10.89 7.39 8.56
CA SER A 170 11.35 7.14 9.94
C SER A 170 10.22 6.68 10.87
N ALA A 171 9.02 7.24 10.72
CA ALA A 171 7.85 6.89 11.54
C ALA A 171 7.44 5.42 11.40
N MET A 172 7.63 4.83 10.22
CA MET A 172 7.35 3.40 10.01
C MET A 172 8.37 2.49 10.68
N SER A 173 9.63 2.92 10.82
CA SER A 173 10.67 2.17 11.53
C SER A 173 10.46 2.20 13.06
N THR A 174 9.90 3.28 13.60
CA THR A 174 9.61 3.42 15.04
C THR A 174 8.30 2.74 15.48
N ARG A 175 7.30 2.62 14.59
CA ARG A 175 6.09 1.80 14.82
C ARG A 175 6.41 0.34 15.17
N GLN A 176 7.56 -0.18 14.74
CA GLN A 176 8.02 -1.53 15.05
C GLN A 176 8.68 -1.67 16.42
N HIS A 177 9.12 -0.57 17.03
CA HIS A 177 9.86 -0.56 18.31
C HIS A 177 8.98 -0.23 19.52
N SER A 178 7.67 -0.02 19.34
CA SER A 178 6.75 0.05 20.47
C SER A 178 6.52 -1.37 20.99
N PRO A 179 6.91 -1.69 22.25
CA PRO A 179 6.69 -3.02 22.79
C PRO A 179 5.18 -3.29 22.84
N ALA A 180 4.77 -4.43 22.30
CA ALA A 180 3.41 -4.94 22.51
C ALA A 180 3.10 -4.92 24.01
N ALA A 181 1.98 -4.30 24.38
CA ALA A 181 1.53 -4.31 25.77
C ALA A 181 1.47 -5.77 26.26
N PRO A 182 2.01 -6.10 27.44
CA PRO A 182 2.01 -7.46 27.92
C PRO A 182 0.57 -7.94 28.07
N CYS A 183 0.24 -9.02 27.36
CA CYS A 183 -1.02 -9.72 27.48
C CYS A 183 -1.13 -10.24 28.91
N SER A 184 -1.97 -9.59 29.73
CA SER A 184 -2.23 -10.02 31.10
C SER A 184 -3.14 -11.25 31.07
N THR A 185 -2.54 -12.44 31.14
CA THR A 185 -3.28 -13.70 31.32
C THR A 185 -3.87 -13.72 32.73
N LEU A 186 -5.19 -13.49 32.82
CA LEU A 186 -5.98 -13.75 34.02
C LEU A 186 -6.13 -15.27 34.20
N ILE A 187 -5.29 -15.86 35.05
CA ILE A 187 -5.54 -17.21 35.57
C ILE A 187 -6.48 -17.06 36.77
N SER A 188 -7.76 -17.33 36.56
CA SER A 188 -8.73 -17.62 37.60
C SER A 188 -8.46 -19.03 38.13
N ALA A 189 -7.83 -19.14 39.30
CA ALA A 189 -7.86 -20.38 40.08
C ALA A 189 -9.03 -20.31 41.07
N THR A 190 -10.09 -21.06 40.78
CA THR A 190 -11.16 -21.39 41.72
C THR A 190 -10.61 -22.28 42.83
N ALA A 191 -10.70 -21.82 44.07
CA ALA A 191 -10.47 -22.64 45.26
C ALA A 191 -11.74 -23.46 45.57
N THR A 192 -11.55 -24.75 45.82
CA THR A 192 -12.48 -25.63 46.54
C THR A 192 -11.82 -26.07 47.84
#